data_AF-A0A355ESB7-F1
#
_entry.id   AF-A0A355ESB7-F1
#
_cell.length_a   1.000
_cell.length_b   1.000
_cell.length_c   1.000
_cell.angle_alpha   90.00
_cell.angle_beta   90.00
_cell.angle_gamma   90.00
#
_symmetry.space_group_name_H-M   'P 1'
#
loop_
_entity.id
_entity.type
_entity.pdbx_description
1 polymer ?
#
loop_
_entity_poly.entity_id
_entity_poly.type
_entity_poly.pdbx_seq_one_letter_code
_entity_poly.pdbx_strand_id
1 'polypeptide(L)'
;MPEPKPTPEGATLRFFRFAEGLAESQLGKPNGLAEQTIGRLENGKGPLPVGRIVKLLSPWKVPREAIETALLALEISRPPADPGAPTAPTAGERLALQAAAVAAGTASLRATRTVLTRESHRRHARRHRRWAQK
;
A
#
# COMPACT_ATOMS: atom_id res chain seq x y z
N MET A 1 0.63 31.12 3.50
CA MET A 1 0.76 30.20 2.35
C MET A 1 0.14 28.86 2.73
N PRO A 2 -0.63 28.20 1.84
CA PRO A 2 -1.16 26.87 2.13
C PRO A 2 0.00 25.89 2.34
N GLU A 3 -0.13 25.01 3.34
CA GLU A 3 0.87 23.96 3.56
C GLU A 3 0.92 23.03 2.33
N PRO A 4 2.12 22.58 1.93
CA PRO A 4 2.25 21.64 0.82
C PRO A 4 1.51 20.35 1.15
N LYS A 5 0.65 19.91 0.24
CA LYS A 5 -0.06 18.64 0.39
C LYS A 5 0.96 17.49 0.37
N PRO A 6 0.84 16.49 1.27
CA PRO A 6 1.67 15.30 1.23
C PRO A 6 1.61 14.61 -0.14
N THR A 7 2.75 14.09 -0.59
CA THR A 7 2.77 13.16 -1.73
C THR A 7 2.10 11.84 -1.36
N PRO A 8 1.57 11.05 -2.32
CA PRO A 8 1.06 9.70 -2.03
C PRO A 8 2.05 8.86 -1.23
N GLU A 9 3.34 8.97 -1.56
CA GLU A 9 4.44 8.27 -0.91
C GLU A 9 4.64 8.74 0.54
N GLY A 10 4.62 10.06 0.77
CA GLY A 10 4.73 10.62 2.12
C GLY A 10 3.56 10.24 3.01
N ALA A 11 2.34 10.29 2.47
CA ALA A 11 1.13 9.84 3.15
C ALA A 11 1.17 8.32 3.45
N THR A 12 1.68 7.50 2.52
CA THR A 12 1.85 6.06 2.73
C THR A 12 2.86 5.76 3.84
N LEU A 13 4.01 6.44 3.84
CA LEU A 13 5.01 6.30 4.90
C LEU A 13 4.42 6.67 6.28
N ARG A 14 3.72 7.80 6.34
CA ARG A 14 3.05 8.28 7.55
C ARG A 14 1.97 7.31 8.04
N PHE A 15 1.19 6.73 7.12
CA PHE A 15 0.18 5.74 7.44
C PHE A 15 0.79 4.52 8.16
N PHE A 16 1.82 3.91 7.57
CA PHE A 16 2.47 2.75 8.20
C PHE A 16 3.17 3.12 9.51
N ARG A 17 3.80 4.30 9.58
CA ARG A 17 4.40 4.78 10.82
C ARG A 17 3.38 4.82 11.96
N PHE A 18 2.19 5.38 11.72
CA PHE A 18 1.14 5.42 12.73
C PHE A 18 0.52 4.06 13.00
N ALA A 19 0.31 3.23 11.97
CA ALA A 19 -0.22 1.88 12.14
C ALA A 19 0.67 1.01 13.04
N GLU A 20 1.99 1.20 12.97
CA GLU A 20 2.99 0.53 13.80
C GLU A 20 3.27 1.25 15.14
N GLY A 21 2.58 2.36 15.44
CA GLY A 21 2.76 3.11 16.68
C GLY A 21 4.12 3.78 16.82
N LEU A 22 4.76 4.16 15.71
CA LEU A 22 6.12 4.67 15.68
C LEU A 22 6.19 6.20 15.72
N ALA A 23 7.14 6.71 16.50
CA ALA A 23 7.62 8.08 16.37
C ALA A 23 8.49 8.23 15.12
N GLU A 24 8.61 9.46 14.60
CA GLU A 24 9.48 9.77 13.47
C GLU A 24 10.94 9.38 13.74
N SER A 25 11.43 9.59 14.97
CA SER A 25 12.77 9.19 15.40
C SER A 25 12.99 7.68 15.38
N GLN A 26 11.95 6.89 15.71
CA GLN A 26 12.00 5.43 15.67
C GLN A 26 12.07 4.92 14.23
N LEU A 27 11.41 5.60 13.28
CA LEU A 27 11.50 5.29 11.85
C LEU A 27 12.87 5.68 11.25
N GLY A 28 13.40 6.84 11.65
CA GLY A 28 14.65 7.40 11.12
C GLY A 28 15.92 6.70 11.60
N LYS A 29 16.02 6.42 12.91
CA LYS A 29 17.26 5.92 13.54
C LYS A 29 17.81 4.62 12.92
N PRO A 30 17.01 3.57 12.64
CA PRO A 30 17.50 2.35 12.00
C PRO A 30 18.02 2.57 10.58
N ASN A 31 17.60 3.66 9.94
CA ASN A 31 17.95 4.03 8.58
C ASN A 31 19.02 5.12 8.50
N GLY A 32 19.61 5.52 9.64
CA GLY A 32 20.61 6.59 9.70
C GLY A 32 20.05 7.97 9.35
N LEU A 33 18.75 8.20 9.57
CA LEU A 33 18.08 9.47 9.28
C LEU A 33 17.69 10.20 10.57
N ALA A 34 17.87 11.53 10.56
CA ALA A 34 17.35 12.39 11.62
C ALA A 34 15.81 12.44 11.57
N GLU A 35 15.19 12.65 12.74
CA GLU A 35 13.74 12.76 12.90
C GLU A 35 13.14 13.78 11.93
N GLN A 36 13.72 14.99 11.83
CA GLN A 36 13.21 16.03 10.93
C GLN A 36 13.24 15.59 9.45
N THR A 37 14.11 14.65 9.08
CA THR A 37 14.13 14.11 7.71
C THR A 37 12.88 13.27 7.45
N ILE A 38 12.42 12.49 8.44
CA ILE A 38 11.20 11.69 8.32
C ILE A 38 9.99 12.61 8.17
N GLY A 39 9.82 13.58 9.07
CA GLY A 39 8.74 14.57 8.96
C GLY A 39 8.76 15.32 7.62
N ARG A 40 9.94 15.66 7.08
CA ARG A 40 10.06 16.24 5.73
C ARG A 40 9.57 15.30 4.64
N LEU A 41 9.98 14.04 4.66
CA LEU A 41 9.57 13.04 3.67
C LEU A 41 8.05 12.78 3.73
N GLU A 42 7.47 12.65 4.93
CA GLU A 42 6.03 12.47 5.13
C GLU A 42 5.21 13.64 4.60
N ASN A 43 5.74 14.86 4.72
CA ASN A 43 5.11 16.08 4.22
C ASN A 43 5.47 16.40 2.75
N GLY A 44 6.03 15.45 2.00
CA GLY A 44 6.36 15.62 0.58
C GLY A 44 7.55 16.54 0.30
N LYS A 45 8.33 16.92 1.32
CA LYS A 45 9.52 17.77 1.20
C LYS A 45 10.77 16.94 0.89
N GLY A 46 10.77 16.31 -0.30
CA GLY A 46 11.89 15.56 -0.85
C GLY A 46 11.45 14.31 -1.63
N PRO A 47 12.34 13.73 -2.46
CA PRO A 47 12.02 12.52 -3.22
C PRO A 47 11.93 11.30 -2.31
N LEU A 48 10.80 10.60 -2.39
CA LEU A 48 10.51 9.38 -1.64
C LEU A 48 9.99 8.28 -2.59
N PRO A 49 10.85 7.70 -3.45
CA PRO A 49 10.40 6.61 -4.32
C PRO A 49 9.98 5.38 -3.50
N VAL A 50 9.11 4.53 -4.07
CA VAL A 50 8.58 3.33 -3.39
C VAL A 50 9.68 2.45 -2.80
N GLY A 51 10.79 2.24 -3.53
CA GLY A 51 11.93 1.46 -3.02
C GLY A 51 12.55 2.03 -1.74
N ARG A 52 12.50 3.36 -1.55
CA ARG A 52 12.94 4.01 -0.32
C ARG A 52 11.95 3.78 0.82
N ILE A 53 10.64 3.79 0.56
CA ILE A 53 9.62 3.42 1.56
C ILE A 53 9.83 1.97 2.03
N VAL A 54 10.02 1.04 1.09
CA VAL A 54 10.30 -0.37 1.39
C VAL A 54 11.52 -0.50 2.30
N LYS A 55 12.62 0.19 1.97
CA LYS A 55 13.82 0.19 2.80
C LYS A 55 13.54 0.74 4.20
N LEU A 56 12.87 1.89 4.29
CA LEU A 56 12.55 2.54 5.55
C LEU A 56 11.71 1.65 6.46
N LEU A 57 10.71 0.95 5.93
CA LEU A 57 9.79 0.11 6.70
C LEU A 57 10.28 -1.34 6.90
N SER A 58 11.39 -1.74 6.25
CA SER A 58 11.93 -3.10 6.33
C SER A 58 12.23 -3.59 7.76
N PRO A 59 12.69 -2.77 8.72
CA PRO A 59 12.89 -3.23 10.11
C PRO A 59 11.60 -3.73 10.78
N TRP A 60 10.44 -3.24 10.35
CA TRP A 60 9.12 -3.63 10.86
C TRP A 60 8.45 -4.70 10.00
N LYS A 61 9.17 -5.29 9.04
CA LYS A 61 8.69 -6.38 8.16
C LYS A 61 7.41 -6.02 7.40
N VAL A 62 7.16 -4.74 7.13
CA VAL A 62 6.05 -4.32 6.27
C VAL A 62 6.35 -4.84 4.85
N PRO A 63 5.49 -5.69 4.27
CA PRO A 63 5.73 -6.23 2.94
C PRO A 63 5.52 -5.16 1.87
N ARG A 64 6.25 -5.29 0.75
CA ARG A 64 6.15 -4.36 -0.38
C ARG A 64 4.72 -4.25 -0.91
N GLU A 65 4.01 -5.38 -0.95
CA GLU A 65 2.63 -5.48 -1.41
C GLU A 65 1.66 -4.66 -0.56
N ALA A 66 1.92 -4.53 0.75
CA ALA A 66 1.12 -3.66 1.62
C ALA A 66 1.35 -2.17 1.29
N ILE A 67 2.59 -1.80 0.99
CA ILE A 67 2.95 -0.43 0.56
C ILE A 67 2.25 -0.10 -0.76
N GLU A 68 2.32 -1.00 -1.75
CA GLU A 68 1.64 -0.83 -3.03
C GLU A 68 0.11 -0.77 -2.88
N THR A 69 -0.45 -1.59 -1.98
CA THR A 69 -1.88 -1.55 -1.66
C THR A 69 -2.29 -0.20 -1.04
N ALA A 70 -1.48 0.35 -0.14
CA ALA A 70 -1.76 1.65 0.47
C ALA A 70 -1.66 2.80 -0.55
N LEU A 71 -0.68 2.75 -1.46
CA LEU A 71 -0.55 3.71 -2.57
C LEU A 71 -1.78 3.66 -3.48
N LEU A 72 -2.21 2.46 -3.87
CA LEU A 72 -3.41 2.27 -4.67
C LEU A 72 -4.67 2.76 -3.92
N ALA A 73 -4.79 2.48 -2.62
CA ALA A 73 -5.91 2.95 -1.82
C ALA A 73 -5.97 4.49 -1.75
N LEU A 74 -4.82 5.15 -1.64
CA LEU A 74 -4.74 6.61 -1.68
C LEU A 74 -5.12 7.16 -3.05
N GLU A 75 -4.69 6.53 -4.14
CA GLU A 75 -5.10 6.89 -5.50
C GLU A 75 -6.62 6.81 -5.66
N ILE A 76 -7.22 5.70 -5.23
CA ILE A 76 -8.67 5.48 -5.27
C ILE A 76 -9.43 6.42 -4.33
N SER A 77 -8.83 6.88 -3.25
CA SER A 77 -9.52 7.80 -2.32
C SER A 77 -9.68 9.22 -2.88
N ARG A 78 -8.95 9.57 -3.95
CA ARG A 78 -8.97 10.92 -4.52
C ARG A 78 -10.19 11.11 -5.41
N PRO A 79 -10.83 12.30 -5.36
CA PRO A 79 -11.82 12.66 -6.35
C PRO A 79 -11.23 12.57 -7.76
N PRO A 80 -11.98 12.06 -8.74
CA PRO A 80 -11.49 12.02 -10.11
C PRO A 80 -11.24 13.44 -10.61
N ALA A 81 -10.10 13.64 -11.30
CA ALA A 81 -9.76 14.94 -11.89
C ALA A 81 -10.83 15.40 -12.90
N ASP A 82 -10.90 16.70 -13.16
CA ASP A 82 -11.83 17.27 -14.13
C ASP A 82 -11.64 16.68 -15.53
N PRO A 83 -12.73 16.52 -16.32
CA PRO A 83 -12.64 15.95 -17.66
C PRO A 83 -11.74 16.84 -18.54
N GLY A 84 -10.62 16.28 -19.00
CA GLY A 84 -9.70 16.97 -19.92
C GLY A 84 -10.19 17.05 -21.37
N ALA A 85 -11.33 16.41 -21.69
CA ALA A 85 -11.90 16.38 -23.03
C ALA A 85 -13.44 16.29 -23.00
N PRO A 86 -14.15 16.79 -24.04
CA PRO A 86 -15.62 16.69 -24.13
C PRO A 86 -16.16 15.26 -24.21
N THR A 87 -15.33 14.32 -24.68
CA THR A 87 -15.67 12.89 -24.76
C THR A 87 -15.22 12.10 -23.53
N ALA A 88 -14.60 12.75 -22.55
CA ALA A 88 -14.21 12.07 -21.32
C ALA A 88 -15.47 11.73 -20.50
N PRO A 89 -15.51 10.57 -19.81
CA PRO A 89 -16.63 10.24 -18.94
C PRO A 89 -16.83 11.34 -17.91
N THR A 90 -18.07 11.67 -17.58
CA THR A 90 -18.45 12.61 -16.53
C THR A 90 -17.87 12.21 -15.17
N ALA A 91 -17.86 13.13 -14.20
CA ALA A 91 -17.40 12.82 -12.84
C ALA A 91 -18.17 11.64 -12.22
N GLY A 92 -19.49 11.58 -12.43
CA GLY A 92 -20.33 10.47 -11.96
C GLY A 92 -19.97 9.14 -12.62
N GLU A 93 -19.75 9.13 -13.94
CA GLU A 93 -19.34 7.92 -14.67
C GLU A 93 -17.95 7.44 -14.23
N ARG A 94 -16.99 8.35 -14.01
CA ARG A 94 -15.66 7.99 -13.48
C ARG A 94 -15.74 7.38 -12.09
N LEU A 95 -16.56 7.94 -11.21
CA LEU A 95 -16.81 7.37 -9.88
C LEU A 95 -17.43 5.97 -9.97
N ALA A 96 -18.41 5.77 -10.86
CA ALA A 96 -19.03 4.47 -11.08
C ALA A 96 -18.03 3.43 -11.62
N LEU A 97 -17.20 3.81 -12.61
CA LEU A 97 -16.15 2.97 -13.17
C LEU A 97 -15.11 2.58 -12.11
N GLN A 98 -14.69 3.55 -11.30
CA GLN A 98 -13.74 3.31 -10.21
C GLN A 98 -14.32 2.39 -9.14
N ALA A 99 -15.58 2.59 -8.73
CA ALA A 99 -16.26 1.71 -7.79
C ALA A 99 -16.37 0.28 -8.33
N ALA A 100 -16.72 0.12 -9.61
CA ALA A 100 -16.78 -1.18 -10.26
C ALA A 100 -15.39 -1.87 -10.31
N ALA A 101 -14.34 -1.13 -10.64
CA ALA A 101 -12.97 -1.64 -10.65
C ALA A 101 -12.51 -2.12 -9.26
N VAL A 102 -12.78 -1.33 -8.22
CA VAL A 102 -12.46 -1.69 -6.82
C VAL A 102 -13.21 -2.95 -6.38
N ALA A 103 -14.51 -3.04 -6.70
CA ALA A 103 -15.32 -4.20 -6.37
C ALA A 103 -14.79 -5.47 -7.05
N ALA A 104 -14.50 -5.40 -8.36
CA ALA A 104 -13.96 -6.51 -9.13
C ALA A 104 -12.57 -6.94 -8.63
N GLY A 105 -11.67 -5.99 -8.36
CA GLY A 105 -10.34 -6.25 -7.82
C GLY A 105 -10.40 -6.91 -6.44
N THR A 106 -11.26 -6.41 -5.55
CA THR A 106 -11.45 -6.97 -4.21
C THR A 106 -12.00 -8.39 -4.25
N ALA A 107 -13.01 -8.65 -5.09
CA ALA A 107 -13.57 -9.98 -5.28
C ALA A 107 -12.49 -10.97 -5.80
N SER A 108 -11.71 -10.54 -6.80
CA SER A 108 -10.65 -11.37 -7.40
C SER A 108 -9.54 -11.70 -6.41
N LEU A 109 -9.11 -10.73 -5.59
CA LEU A 109 -8.12 -10.94 -4.54
C LEU A 109 -8.60 -11.97 -3.51
N ARG A 110 -9.86 -11.86 -3.05
CA ARG A 110 -10.46 -12.78 -2.07
C ARG A 110 -10.58 -14.21 -2.61
N ALA A 111 -11.04 -14.34 -3.86
CA ALA A 111 -11.14 -15.63 -4.53
C ALA A 111 -9.76 -16.29 -4.68
N THR A 112 -8.77 -15.53 -5.15
CA THR A 112 -7.39 -16.00 -5.32
C THR A 112 -6.78 -16.47 -4.01
N ARG A 113 -6.92 -15.68 -2.94
CA ARG A 113 -6.45 -16.06 -1.59
C ARG A 113 -7.07 -17.39 -1.15
N THR A 114 -8.37 -17.57 -1.34
CA THR A 114 -9.09 -18.81 -0.98
C THR A 114 -8.52 -20.03 -1.70
N VAL A 115 -8.29 -19.91 -3.02
CA VAL A 115 -7.72 -20.98 -3.84
C VAL A 115 -6.29 -21.32 -3.39
N LEU A 116 -5.44 -20.32 -3.20
CA LEU A 116 -4.05 -20.51 -2.78
C LEU A 116 -3.93 -21.12 -1.38
N THR A 117 -4.77 -20.69 -0.43
CA THR A 117 -4.81 -21.30 0.91
C THR A 117 -5.21 -22.78 0.84
N ARG A 118 -6.25 -23.11 0.06
CA ARG A 118 -6.68 -24.50 -0.13
C ARG A 118 -5.58 -25.35 -0.75
N GLU A 119 -4.89 -24.83 -1.75
CA GLU A 119 -3.78 -25.54 -2.40
C GLU A 119 -2.59 -25.73 -1.46
N SER A 120 -2.27 -24.72 -0.65
CA SER A 120 -1.27 -24.83 0.40
C SER A 120 -1.61 -25.98 1.37
N HIS A 121 -2.85 -26.03 1.88
CA HIS A 121 -3.28 -27.11 2.78
C HIS A 121 -3.17 -28.50 2.12
N ARG A 122 -3.56 -28.62 0.85
CA ARG A 122 -3.44 -29.89 0.09
C ARG A 122 -1.98 -30.35 -0.01
N ARG A 123 -1.05 -29.42 -0.26
CA ARG A 123 0.39 -29.73 -0.33
C ARG A 123 0.95 -30.19 1.01
N HIS A 124 0.60 -29.52 2.10
CA HIS A 124 1.01 -29.91 3.45
C HIS A 124 0.46 -31.30 3.83
N ALA A 125 -0.82 -31.56 3.58
CA ALA A 125 -1.44 -32.86 3.83
C ALA A 125 -0.74 -34.00 3.05
N ARG A 126 -0.38 -33.77 1.78
CA ARG A 126 0.39 -34.74 0.98
C ARG A 126 1.77 -35.02 1.57
N ARG A 127 2.47 -33.98 2.07
CA ARG A 127 3.78 -34.15 2.73
C ARG A 127 3.66 -34.96 4.01
N HIS A 128 2.66 -34.68 4.84
CA HIS A 128 2.45 -35.40 6.11
C HIS A 128 2.10 -36.87 5.88
N ARG A 129 1.25 -37.19 4.89
CA ARG A 129 0.95 -38.58 4.53
C ARG A 129 2.19 -39.36 4.08
N ARG A 130 3.08 -38.74 3.29
CA ARG A 130 4.33 -39.38 2.86
C ARG A 130 5.31 -39.60 4.01
N TRP A 131 5.31 -38.72 5.01
CA TRP A 131 6.14 -38.88 6.20
C TRP A 131 5.62 -40.02 7.08
N ALA A 132 4.31 -40.13 7.30
CA ALA A 132 3.70 -41.19 8.12
C ALA A 132 3.79 -42.61 7.52
N GLN A 133 4.18 -42.73 6.25
CA GLN A 133 4.37 -44.00 5.54
C GLN A 133 5.83 -44.48 5.55
N LYS A 134 6.75 -43.72 6.15
CA LYS A 134 8.16 -44.08 6.36
C LYS A 134 8.39 -44.45 7.81
#